data_AF-A0A8S3D119-F1
#
_entry.id   AF-A0A8S3D119-F1
#
_cell.length_a   1.000
_cell.length_b   1.000
_cell.length_c   1.000
_cell.angle_alpha   90.00
_cell.angle_beta   90.00
_cell.angle_gamma   90.00
#
_symmetry.space_group_name_H-M   'P 1'
#
loop_
_entity.id
_entity.type
_entity.pdbx_description
1 polymer ?
#
loop_
_entity_poly.entity_id
_entity_poly.type
_entity_poly.pdbx_seq_one_letter_code
_entity_poly.pdbx_strand_id
1 'polypeptide(L)'
;MTEITPRTACSSSHRFLFGIFIFLVNCIQSNDNDDAQQYVAYLSNIVHLSNVTKINFETNVGISESADIKFILQACPNVIDLKISPFYLYLASIIDNQCLNRIFKQIKILNLIRGYYNVPPNSVSNLVQRFPSLTDIEVHVVLFTFFASVIDALLSHLRNLSYVNISYSTPLIFNQPFSRSDIIDKRRQAFGFNIIDEHNVTVSKNEGSIEIRLS
;
A
#
# COMPACT_ATOMS: atom_id res chain seq x y z
N MET A 1 -5.39 19.31 0.21
CA MET A 1 -5.11 17.86 0.38
C MET A 1 -4.43 17.71 1.73
N THR A 2 -4.93 16.86 2.61
CA THR A 2 -4.42 16.72 3.99
C THR A 2 -3.68 15.39 4.11
N GLU A 3 -2.41 15.45 4.50
CA GLU A 3 -1.53 14.30 4.71
C GLU A 3 -1.21 14.15 6.20
N ILE A 4 -1.22 12.91 6.70
CA ILE A 4 -0.72 12.59 8.03
C ILE A 4 0.58 11.78 7.89
N THR A 5 1.67 12.34 8.40
CA THR A 5 2.94 11.64 8.61
C THR A 5 3.22 11.58 10.12
N PRO A 6 3.31 10.41 10.76
CA PRO A 6 3.55 10.26 12.20
C PRO A 6 4.90 10.80 12.72
N ARG A 7 5.67 11.56 11.94
CA ARG A 7 7.05 11.94 12.30
C ARG A 7 7.27 13.40 12.72
N THR A 8 6.38 14.35 12.43
CA THR A 8 6.65 15.76 12.76
C THR A 8 5.38 16.58 12.97
N ALA A 9 4.86 16.56 14.19
CA ALA A 9 3.85 17.51 14.62
C ALA A 9 4.47 18.85 15.07
N CYS A 10 4.79 19.72 14.11
CA CYS A 10 5.35 21.06 14.41
C CYS A 10 4.32 22.22 14.38
N SER A 11 3.03 21.95 14.18
CA SER A 11 1.96 22.95 14.38
C SER A 11 0.95 22.47 15.42
N SER A 12 0.25 23.41 16.07
CA SER A 12 -0.67 23.15 17.20
C SER A 12 -1.77 22.13 16.87
N SER A 13 -2.28 22.13 15.64
CA SER A 13 -3.26 21.14 15.16
C SER A 13 -2.67 19.74 14.91
N HIS A 14 -1.38 19.66 14.56
CA HIS A 14 -0.69 18.37 14.40
C HIS A 14 -0.27 17.77 15.74
N ARG A 15 0.00 18.61 16.76
CA ARG A 15 0.28 18.14 18.14
C ARG A 15 -0.94 17.50 18.79
N PHE A 16 -2.15 17.94 18.42
CA PHE A 16 -3.39 17.33 18.85
C PHE A 16 -3.59 15.94 18.21
N LEU A 17 -3.41 15.83 16.89
CA LEU A 17 -3.47 14.55 16.17
C LEU A 17 -2.38 13.56 16.62
N PHE A 18 -1.17 14.07 16.92
CA PHE A 18 -0.06 13.26 17.42
C PHE A 18 -0.20 12.89 18.89
N GLY A 19 -0.79 13.75 19.73
CA GLY A 19 -1.18 13.42 21.10
C GLY A 19 -2.27 12.36 21.14
N ILE A 20 -3.24 12.44 20.23
CA ILE A 20 -4.24 11.39 19.99
C ILE A 20 -3.59 10.10 19.52
N PHE A 21 -2.60 10.17 18.63
CA PHE A 21 -1.85 9.01 18.13
C PHE A 21 -1.04 8.31 19.23
N ILE A 22 -0.30 9.07 20.06
CA ILE A 22 0.46 8.54 21.20
C ILE A 22 -0.48 7.96 22.27
N PHE A 23 -1.62 8.59 22.51
CA PHE A 23 -2.62 8.09 23.45
C PHE A 23 -3.29 6.80 22.94
N LEU A 24 -3.61 6.73 21.65
CA LEU A 24 -4.10 5.51 20.97
C LEU A 24 -3.13 4.34 21.14
N VAL A 25 -1.84 4.55 20.87
CA VAL A 25 -0.80 3.52 21.02
C VAL A 25 -0.71 3.05 22.49
N ASN A 26 -0.79 3.97 23.46
CA ASN A 26 -0.76 3.61 24.88
C ASN A 26 -2.03 2.89 25.37
N CYS A 27 -3.22 3.20 24.83
CA CYS A 27 -4.48 2.52 25.17
C CYS A 27 -4.64 1.16 24.46
N ILE A 28 -4.10 1.00 23.25
CA ILE A 28 -4.10 -0.30 22.55
C ILE A 28 -3.17 -1.29 23.27
N GLN A 29 -2.03 -0.81 23.78
CA GLN A 29 -1.13 -1.62 24.62
C GLN A 29 -1.76 -2.10 25.94
N SER A 30 -2.86 -1.49 26.41
CA SER A 30 -3.58 -1.95 27.60
C SER A 30 -4.60 -3.07 27.35
N ASN A 31 -4.70 -3.60 26.13
CA ASN A 31 -5.48 -4.81 25.78
C ASN A 31 -7.02 -4.73 25.92
N ASP A 32 -7.60 -3.54 26.13
CA ASP A 32 -9.05 -3.36 26.24
C ASP A 32 -9.67 -2.96 24.88
N ASN A 33 -10.19 -3.96 24.17
CA ASN A 33 -10.63 -3.84 22.77
C ASN A 33 -11.94 -3.03 22.63
N ASP A 34 -12.75 -2.96 23.69
CA ASP A 34 -14.01 -2.21 23.70
C ASP A 34 -13.77 -0.70 23.85
N ASP A 35 -12.78 -0.31 24.66
CA ASP A 35 -12.37 1.10 24.80
C ASP A 35 -11.73 1.63 23.52
N ALA A 36 -10.92 0.80 22.84
CA ALA A 36 -10.34 1.16 21.54
C ALA A 36 -11.42 1.42 20.47
N GLN A 37 -12.48 0.61 20.42
CA GLN A 37 -13.58 0.80 19.46
C GLN A 37 -14.43 2.04 19.75
N GLN A 38 -14.76 2.31 21.02
CA GLN A 38 -15.48 3.52 21.41
C GLN A 38 -14.66 4.78 21.11
N TYR A 39 -13.33 4.72 21.26
CA TYR A 39 -12.45 5.83 20.91
C TYR A 39 -12.25 6.02 19.40
N VAL A 40 -12.24 4.97 18.58
CA VAL A 40 -12.28 5.12 17.11
C VAL A 40 -13.58 5.79 16.67
N ALA A 41 -14.71 5.43 17.30
CA ALA A 41 -15.97 6.12 17.08
C ALA A 41 -15.91 7.60 17.55
N TYR A 42 -15.26 7.88 18.68
CA TYR A 42 -15.03 9.25 19.16
C TYR A 42 -14.14 10.06 18.21
N LEU A 43 -13.02 9.50 17.75
CA LEU A 43 -12.07 10.17 16.86
C LEU A 43 -12.64 10.39 15.46
N SER A 44 -13.36 9.43 14.91
CA SER A 44 -14.06 9.60 13.63
C SER A 44 -15.15 10.67 13.69
N ASN A 45 -15.74 10.92 14.87
CA ASN A 45 -16.80 11.91 15.08
C ASN A 45 -16.30 13.31 15.49
N ILE A 46 -15.17 13.43 16.19
CA ILE A 46 -14.66 14.71 16.74
C ILE A 46 -13.45 15.23 15.96
N VAL A 47 -12.65 14.33 15.39
CA VAL A 47 -11.56 14.68 14.50
C VAL A 47 -12.04 14.39 13.09
N HIS A 48 -12.13 15.41 12.23
CA HIS A 48 -12.53 15.25 10.83
C HIS A 48 -11.49 14.46 9.98
N LEU A 49 -11.19 13.22 10.39
CA LEU A 49 -10.29 12.30 9.70
C LEU A 49 -10.92 11.75 8.41
N SER A 50 -12.22 11.99 8.19
CA SER A 50 -12.88 11.82 6.90
C SER A 50 -12.25 12.64 5.77
N ASN A 51 -11.54 13.74 6.09
CA ASN A 51 -10.84 14.54 5.07
C ASN A 51 -9.42 14.01 4.77
N VAL A 52 -8.95 12.99 5.49
CA VAL A 52 -7.63 12.39 5.27
C VAL A 52 -7.71 11.48 4.05
N THR A 53 -6.99 11.85 3.00
CA THR A 53 -6.90 11.08 1.75
C THR A 53 -5.56 10.38 1.59
N LYS A 54 -4.56 10.72 2.42
CA LYS A 54 -3.20 10.20 2.34
C LYS A 54 -2.67 9.83 3.73
N ILE A 55 -2.14 8.61 3.88
CA ILE A 55 -1.52 8.13 5.10
C ILE A 55 -0.14 7.56 4.79
N ASN A 56 0.84 7.94 5.60
CA ASN A 56 2.21 7.44 5.50
C ASN A 56 2.66 6.80 6.82
N PHE A 57 2.76 5.47 6.84
CA PHE A 57 3.34 4.69 7.94
C PHE A 57 4.85 4.46 7.73
N GLU A 58 5.66 5.50 7.94
CA GLU A 58 7.13 5.39 7.89
C GLU A 58 7.72 5.00 9.27
N THR A 59 8.32 3.82 9.34
CA THR A 59 8.94 3.22 10.54
C THR A 59 10.13 4.05 11.06
N ASN A 60 9.87 4.98 11.96
CA ASN A 60 10.79 5.37 13.08
C ASN A 60 10.01 5.49 14.40
N VAL A 61 8.73 5.11 14.42
CA VAL A 61 7.85 5.25 15.58
C VAL A 61 7.34 3.85 15.90
N GLY A 62 7.36 3.48 17.18
CA GLY A 62 7.01 2.16 17.70
C GLY A 62 5.54 1.76 17.53
N ILE A 63 5.02 1.83 16.30
CA ILE A 63 3.83 1.12 15.85
C ILE A 63 4.24 -0.35 15.82
N SER A 64 4.13 -0.99 16.98
CA SER A 64 4.63 -2.35 17.21
C SER A 64 3.72 -3.42 16.65
N GLU A 65 2.48 -3.08 16.25
CA GLU A 65 1.44 -4.07 15.99
C GLU A 65 0.50 -3.71 14.83
N SER A 66 -0.02 -4.75 14.16
CA SER A 66 -1.00 -4.62 13.07
C SER A 66 -2.35 -4.06 13.52
N ALA A 67 -2.65 -4.12 14.83
CA ALA A 67 -3.85 -3.56 15.43
C ALA A 67 -3.92 -2.03 15.28
N ASP A 68 -2.81 -1.32 15.51
CA ASP A 68 -2.74 0.15 15.41
C ASP A 68 -3.08 0.64 14.00
N ILE A 69 -2.49 0.01 12.99
CA ILE A 69 -2.71 0.37 11.57
C ILE A 69 -4.18 0.14 11.19
N LYS A 70 -4.78 -0.95 11.67
CA LYS A 70 -6.19 -1.24 11.43
C LYS A 70 -7.09 -0.12 11.96
N PHE A 71 -6.92 0.29 13.21
CA PHE A 71 -7.77 1.32 13.81
C PHE A 71 -7.61 2.68 13.12
N ILE A 72 -6.38 3.05 12.75
CA ILE A 72 -6.10 4.30 12.04
C ILE A 72 -6.78 4.30 10.66
N LEU A 73 -6.67 3.19 9.92
CA LEU A 73 -7.33 3.08 8.61
C LEU A 73 -8.86 3.12 8.77
N GLN A 74 -9.42 2.48 9.79
CA GLN A 74 -10.87 2.56 10.09
C GLN A 74 -11.34 3.98 10.40
N ALA A 75 -10.52 4.77 11.10
CA ALA A 75 -10.82 6.17 11.40
C ALA A 75 -10.68 7.11 10.19
N CYS A 76 -9.96 6.69 9.14
CA CYS A 76 -9.72 7.47 7.92
C CYS A 76 -10.42 6.82 6.71
N PRO A 77 -11.76 6.91 6.60
CA PRO A 77 -12.53 6.14 5.64
C PRO A 77 -12.34 6.56 4.18
N ASN A 78 -11.68 7.68 3.89
CA ASN A 78 -11.53 8.24 2.52
C ASN A 78 -10.08 8.22 2.02
N VAL A 79 -9.21 7.40 2.62
CA VAL A 79 -7.82 7.26 2.18
C VAL A 79 -7.75 6.68 0.78
N ILE A 80 -6.97 7.32 -0.09
CA ILE A 80 -6.75 6.96 -1.49
C ILE A 80 -5.26 6.67 -1.74
N ASP A 81 -4.37 7.32 -1.00
CA ASP A 81 -2.92 7.15 -1.05
C ASP A 81 -2.42 6.55 0.28
N LEU A 82 -1.88 5.35 0.20
CA LEU A 82 -1.42 4.58 1.36
C LEU A 82 0.03 4.18 1.18
N LYS A 83 0.88 4.71 2.06
CA LYS A 83 2.28 4.35 2.16
C LYS A 83 2.49 3.56 3.44
N ILE A 84 3.02 2.35 3.31
CA ILE A 84 3.30 1.44 4.42
C ILE A 84 4.78 1.08 4.33
N SER A 85 5.53 1.25 5.42
CA SER A 85 6.86 0.67 5.56
C SER A 85 6.81 -0.53 6.50
N PRO A 86 6.39 -1.72 6.04
CA PRO A 86 6.17 -2.84 6.94
C PRO A 86 7.49 -3.54 7.30
N PHE A 87 7.57 -3.99 8.55
CA PHE A 87 8.24 -5.27 8.82
C PHE A 87 7.35 -6.39 8.25
N TYR A 88 7.97 -7.36 7.56
CA TYR A 88 7.33 -8.45 6.81
C TYR A 88 6.12 -9.12 7.50
N LEU A 89 6.16 -9.27 8.82
CA LEU A 89 5.16 -10.00 9.61
C LEU A 89 3.77 -9.35 9.62
N TYR A 90 3.66 -8.04 9.36
CA TYR A 90 2.38 -7.34 9.58
C TYR A 90 1.56 -7.12 8.30
N LEU A 91 2.19 -7.03 7.14
CA LEU A 91 1.47 -6.67 5.90
C LEU A 91 0.40 -7.70 5.55
N ALA A 92 0.70 -9.01 5.66
CA ALA A 92 -0.27 -10.07 5.41
C ALA A 92 -1.48 -9.95 6.36
N SER A 93 -1.23 -9.75 7.66
CA SER A 93 -2.30 -9.60 8.66
C SER A 93 -3.19 -8.37 8.41
N ILE A 94 -2.62 -7.28 7.88
CA ILE A 94 -3.35 -6.06 7.53
C ILE A 94 -4.19 -6.28 6.26
N ILE A 95 -3.59 -6.84 5.21
CA ILE A 95 -4.26 -7.11 3.92
C ILE A 95 -5.39 -8.15 4.08
N ASP A 96 -5.18 -9.16 4.93
CA ASP A 96 -6.17 -10.21 5.18
C ASP A 96 -7.30 -9.74 6.11
N ASN A 97 -7.17 -8.56 6.73
CA ASN A 97 -8.18 -8.01 7.62
C ASN A 97 -9.45 -7.58 6.86
N GLN A 98 -10.51 -8.37 7.00
CA GLN A 98 -11.77 -8.15 6.28
C GLN A 98 -12.46 -6.82 6.64
N CYS A 99 -12.20 -6.25 7.83
CA CYS A 99 -12.77 -4.97 8.24
C CYS A 99 -12.23 -3.80 7.41
N LEU A 100 -11.05 -3.95 6.79
CA LEU A 100 -10.40 -2.92 5.98
C LEU A 100 -10.78 -3.00 4.50
N ASN A 101 -11.60 -3.98 4.10
CA ASN A 101 -11.99 -4.21 2.70
C ASN A 101 -12.55 -2.97 2.00
N ARG A 102 -13.38 -2.19 2.68
CA ARG A 102 -13.96 -0.97 2.08
C ARG A 102 -12.88 0.06 1.78
N ILE A 103 -11.92 0.21 2.69
CA ILE A 103 -10.80 1.14 2.55
C ILE A 103 -9.87 0.67 1.44
N PHE A 104 -9.42 -0.59 1.44
CA PHE A 104 -8.52 -1.09 0.39
C PHE A 104 -9.12 -1.02 -1.01
N LYS A 105 -10.44 -1.20 -1.14
CA LYS A 105 -11.14 -1.05 -2.42
C LYS A 105 -11.07 0.34 -3.04
N GLN A 106 -10.78 1.38 -2.27
CA GLN A 106 -10.74 2.76 -2.78
C GLN A 106 -9.31 3.28 -2.97
N ILE A 107 -8.31 2.59 -2.43
CA ILE A 107 -6.90 2.96 -2.57
C ILE A 107 -6.52 2.92 -4.05
N LYS A 108 -5.92 4.01 -4.51
CA LYS A 108 -5.40 4.20 -5.87
C LYS A 108 -3.88 4.15 -5.90
N ILE A 109 -3.23 4.67 -4.87
CA ILE A 109 -1.77 4.73 -4.77
C ILE A 109 -1.34 3.90 -3.57
N LEU A 110 -0.48 2.91 -3.80
CA LEU A 110 0.08 2.05 -2.75
C LEU A 110 1.60 2.08 -2.82
N ASN A 111 2.24 2.56 -1.76
CA ASN A 111 3.69 2.51 -1.63
C ASN A 111 4.07 1.57 -0.48
N LEU A 112 4.86 0.54 -0.79
CA LEU A 112 5.33 -0.49 0.13
C LEU A 112 6.85 -0.37 0.30
N ILE A 113 7.33 0.03 1.48
CA ILE A 113 8.75 0.36 1.73
C ILE A 113 9.46 -0.60 2.68
N ARG A 114 10.70 -0.98 2.34
CA ARG A 114 11.65 -1.68 3.22
C ARG A 114 11.15 -3.01 3.78
N GLY A 115 10.48 -3.81 2.96
CA GLY A 115 10.15 -5.18 3.34
C GLY A 115 11.21 -6.20 2.89
N TYR A 116 11.41 -7.23 3.71
CA TYR A 116 11.89 -8.52 3.24
C TYR A 116 10.69 -9.27 2.68
N TYR A 117 10.46 -9.17 1.37
CA TYR A 117 9.25 -9.70 0.77
C TYR A 117 9.49 -11.13 0.26
N ASN A 118 9.34 -12.10 1.16
CA ASN A 118 9.10 -13.48 0.74
C ASN A 118 7.58 -13.67 0.55
N VAL A 119 6.98 -12.99 -0.42
CA VAL A 119 5.53 -13.06 -0.65
C VAL A 119 5.19 -14.48 -1.10
N PRO A 120 4.45 -15.27 -0.29
CA PRO A 120 3.96 -16.56 -0.77
C PRO A 120 3.14 -16.32 -2.04
N PRO A 121 3.24 -17.17 -3.08
CA PRO A 121 2.51 -16.96 -4.33
C PRO A 121 1.01 -16.68 -4.15
N ASN A 122 0.39 -17.30 -3.15
CA ASN A 122 -1.03 -17.12 -2.81
C ASN A 122 -1.36 -15.69 -2.32
N SER A 123 -0.41 -14.98 -1.71
CA SER A 123 -0.61 -13.62 -1.20
C SER A 123 -0.65 -12.57 -2.31
N VAL A 124 -0.15 -12.88 -3.50
CA VAL A 124 -0.19 -11.98 -4.67
C VAL A 124 -1.63 -11.82 -5.17
N SER A 125 -2.37 -12.92 -5.27
CA SER A 125 -3.79 -12.91 -5.64
C SER A 125 -4.64 -12.14 -4.63
N ASN A 126 -4.35 -12.29 -3.34
CA ASN A 126 -5.03 -11.53 -2.29
C ASN A 126 -4.78 -10.02 -2.45
N LEU A 127 -3.57 -9.61 -2.78
CA LEU A 127 -3.23 -8.20 -2.96
C LEU A 127 -4.08 -7.57 -4.08
N VAL A 128 -4.08 -8.13 -5.28
CA VAL A 128 -4.86 -7.56 -6.40
C VAL A 128 -6.36 -7.59 -6.16
N GLN A 129 -6.87 -8.58 -5.42
CA GLN A 129 -8.28 -8.65 -5.04
C GLN A 129 -8.69 -7.61 -3.98
N ARG A 130 -7.77 -7.25 -3.08
CA ARG A 130 -8.02 -6.27 -2.02
C ARG A 130 -7.93 -4.83 -2.53
N PHE A 131 -7.09 -4.57 -3.53
CA PHE A 131 -6.84 -3.24 -4.11
C PHE A 131 -7.31 -3.11 -5.57
N PRO A 132 -8.60 -3.37 -5.92
CA PRO A 132 -9.07 -3.36 -7.30
C PRO A 132 -9.04 -1.98 -7.99
N SER A 133 -9.00 -0.88 -7.22
CA SER A 133 -8.96 0.49 -7.75
C SER A 133 -7.55 1.04 -7.94
N LEU A 134 -6.53 0.21 -7.71
CA LEU A 134 -5.14 0.63 -7.74
C LEU A 134 -4.72 1.10 -9.13
N THR A 135 -4.13 2.30 -9.19
CA THR A 135 -3.56 2.93 -10.38
C THR A 135 -2.04 2.95 -10.31
N ASP A 136 -1.48 3.11 -9.12
CA ASP A 136 -0.05 3.28 -8.91
C ASP A 136 0.43 2.37 -7.78
N ILE A 137 1.50 1.62 -8.04
CA ILE A 137 2.15 0.81 -7.01
C ILE A 137 3.66 0.99 -7.04
N GLU A 138 4.20 1.31 -5.88
CA GLU A 138 5.63 1.40 -5.63
C GLU A 138 6.00 0.36 -4.57
N VAL A 139 7.02 -0.44 -4.85
CA VAL A 139 7.51 -1.45 -3.91
C VAL A 139 9.03 -1.31 -3.79
N HIS A 140 9.50 -0.97 -2.60
CA HIS A 140 10.92 -0.88 -2.27
C HIS A 140 11.30 -2.05 -1.35
N VAL A 141 12.16 -2.94 -1.83
CA VAL A 141 12.45 -4.23 -1.21
C VAL A 141 13.96 -4.43 -1.03
N VAL A 142 14.38 -5.19 -0.01
CA VAL A 142 15.80 -5.55 0.14
C VAL A 142 16.16 -6.72 -0.79
N LEU A 143 15.28 -7.73 -0.82
CA LEU A 143 15.37 -8.94 -1.64
C LEU A 143 13.96 -9.34 -2.07
N PHE A 144 13.78 -9.77 -3.33
CA PHE A 144 12.45 -10.09 -3.87
C PHE A 144 12.48 -11.24 -4.88
N THR A 145 12.21 -12.45 -4.40
CA THR A 145 12.36 -13.71 -5.15
C THR A 145 11.18 -14.07 -6.07
N PHE A 146 10.06 -13.32 -6.02
CA PHE A 146 8.83 -13.61 -6.78
C PHE A 146 8.27 -12.40 -7.55
N PHE A 147 9.13 -11.46 -7.91
CA PHE A 147 8.71 -10.18 -8.50
C PHE A 147 7.96 -10.33 -9.82
N ALA A 148 8.31 -11.33 -10.64
CA ALA A 148 7.64 -11.56 -11.92
C ALA A 148 6.18 -11.95 -11.75
N SER A 149 5.88 -12.88 -10.85
CA SER A 149 4.50 -13.27 -10.55
C SER A 149 3.68 -12.11 -9.97
N VAL A 150 4.31 -11.21 -9.22
CA VAL A 150 3.66 -10.01 -8.69
C VAL A 150 3.32 -9.03 -9.80
N ILE A 151 4.30 -8.67 -10.62
CA ILE A 151 4.08 -7.80 -11.79
C ILE A 151 3.00 -8.39 -12.70
N ASP A 152 3.08 -9.68 -12.98
CA ASP A 152 2.11 -10.41 -13.80
C ASP A 152 0.69 -10.31 -13.24
N ALA A 153 0.53 -10.55 -11.95
CA ALA A 153 -0.78 -10.45 -11.31
C ALA A 153 -1.32 -9.01 -11.36
N LEU A 154 -0.48 -8.02 -11.07
CA LEU A 154 -0.86 -6.60 -11.15
C LEU A 154 -1.33 -6.25 -12.56
N LEU A 155 -0.54 -6.59 -13.58
CA LEU A 155 -0.84 -6.29 -14.98
C LEU A 155 -2.10 -7.00 -15.48
N SER A 156 -2.35 -8.23 -15.03
CA SER A 156 -3.49 -9.05 -15.50
C SER A 156 -4.79 -8.81 -14.74
N HIS A 157 -4.76 -8.28 -13.51
CA HIS A 157 -5.98 -8.15 -12.68
C HIS A 157 -6.38 -6.70 -12.40
N LEU A 158 -5.45 -5.74 -12.48
CA LEU A 158 -5.73 -4.33 -12.18
C LEU A 158 -5.95 -3.53 -13.47
N ARG A 159 -7.21 -3.41 -13.88
CA ARG A 159 -7.58 -2.75 -15.14
C ARG A 159 -7.09 -1.30 -15.24
N ASN A 160 -7.12 -0.55 -14.14
CA ASN A 160 -6.77 0.88 -14.12
C ASN A 160 -5.29 1.16 -13.79
N LEU A 161 -4.49 0.11 -13.66
CA LEU A 161 -3.07 0.24 -13.36
C LEU A 161 -2.38 1.08 -14.45
N SER A 162 -1.64 2.08 -13.98
CA SER A 162 -0.97 3.12 -14.76
C SER A 162 0.54 3.11 -14.49
N TYR A 163 0.95 2.83 -13.25
CA TYR A 163 2.34 2.85 -12.83
C TYR A 163 2.69 1.66 -11.94
N VAL A 164 3.82 1.01 -12.24
CA VAL A 164 4.45 -0.02 -11.40
C VAL A 164 5.92 0.32 -11.27
N ASN A 165 6.40 0.48 -10.04
CA ASN A 165 7.82 0.60 -9.74
C ASN A 165 8.21 -0.42 -8.67
N ILE A 166 9.21 -1.23 -8.98
CA ILE A 166 9.80 -2.15 -8.02
C ILE A 166 11.28 -1.83 -7.93
N SER A 167 11.70 -1.29 -6.79
CA SER A 167 13.08 -0.97 -6.47
C SER A 167 13.64 -2.00 -5.49
N TYR A 168 14.85 -2.51 -5.76
CA TYR A 168 15.51 -3.55 -4.96
C TYR A 168 16.97 -3.23 -4.67
N SER A 169 17.44 -3.59 -3.47
CA SER A 169 18.84 -3.35 -3.06
C SER A 169 19.79 -4.49 -3.44
N THR A 170 19.29 -5.71 -3.59
CA THR A 170 20.10 -6.87 -3.98
C THR A 170 19.82 -7.24 -5.44
N PRO A 171 20.85 -7.38 -6.30
CA PRO A 171 20.65 -7.72 -7.71
C PRO A 171 19.84 -9.01 -7.89
N LEU A 172 18.80 -8.95 -8.71
CA LEU A 172 17.93 -10.08 -9.03
C LEU A 172 18.49 -10.87 -10.22
N ILE A 173 18.41 -12.20 -10.17
CA ILE A 173 18.62 -13.04 -11.35
C ILE A 173 17.32 -13.00 -12.18
N PHE A 174 17.34 -12.27 -13.28
CA PHE A 174 16.20 -12.14 -14.19
C PHE A 174 16.14 -13.34 -15.14
N ASN A 175 15.19 -14.25 -14.90
CA ASN A 175 14.92 -15.35 -15.84
C ASN A 175 13.72 -15.10 -16.77
N GLN A 176 13.01 -13.97 -16.63
CA GLN A 176 11.84 -13.64 -17.45
C GLN A 176 11.94 -12.27 -18.14
N PRO A 177 11.47 -12.15 -19.39
CA PRO A 177 11.48 -10.89 -20.12
C PRO A 177 10.34 -9.99 -19.65
N PHE A 178 10.70 -8.79 -19.17
CA PHE A 178 9.78 -7.63 -19.11
C PHE A 178 10.15 -6.71 -20.26
N SER A 179 9.77 -7.06 -21.48
CA SER A 179 9.88 -6.13 -22.60
C SER A 179 8.58 -5.33 -22.73
N ARG A 180 8.64 -4.18 -23.41
CA ARG A 180 7.44 -3.39 -23.72
C ARG A 180 6.36 -4.23 -24.43
N SER A 181 6.76 -5.11 -25.37
CA SER A 181 5.82 -5.99 -26.08
C SER A 181 5.15 -7.00 -25.16
N ASP A 182 5.90 -7.62 -24.24
CA ASP A 182 5.33 -8.60 -23.30
C ASP A 182 4.27 -7.97 -22.40
N ILE A 183 4.50 -6.72 -21.96
CA ILE A 183 3.54 -5.96 -21.14
C ILE A 183 2.27 -5.68 -21.93
N ILE A 184 2.40 -5.24 -23.18
CA ILE A 184 1.25 -4.94 -24.05
C ILE A 184 0.41 -6.19 -24.30
N ASP A 185 1.06 -7.28 -24.69
CA ASP A 185 0.38 -8.54 -24.99
C ASP A 185 -0.32 -9.10 -23.75
N LYS A 186 0.31 -9.01 -22.58
CA LYS A 186 -0.30 -9.42 -21.32
C LYS A 186 -1.56 -8.61 -20.99
N ARG A 187 -1.52 -7.29 -21.18
CA ARG A 187 -2.68 -6.41 -20.95
C ARG A 187 -3.82 -6.71 -21.92
N ARG A 188 -3.51 -6.96 -23.20
CA ARG A 188 -4.50 -7.35 -24.22
C ARG A 188 -5.14 -8.70 -23.90
N GLN A 189 -4.35 -9.69 -23.48
CA GLN A 189 -4.86 -11.00 -23.08
C GLN A 189 -5.82 -10.89 -21.89
N ALA A 190 -5.54 -10.02 -20.93
CA ALA A 190 -6.37 -9.84 -19.74
C ALA A 190 -7.64 -9.01 -19.97
N PHE A 191 -7.58 -7.94 -20.79
CA PHE A 191 -8.66 -6.94 -20.86
C PHE A 191 -9.14 -6.59 -22.28
N GLY A 192 -8.54 -7.17 -23.32
CA GLY A 192 -8.86 -6.93 -24.72
C GLY A 192 -8.01 -5.85 -25.41
N PHE A 193 -8.17 -5.73 -26.73
CA PHE A 193 -7.53 -4.71 -27.55
C PHE A 193 -8.12 -3.33 -27.19
N ASN A 194 -7.29 -2.29 -27.04
CA ASN A 194 -7.62 -0.91 -26.61
C ASN A 194 -7.66 -0.62 -25.09
N ILE A 195 -7.19 -1.52 -24.22
CA ILE A 195 -7.12 -1.23 -22.78
C ILE A 195 -6.04 -0.20 -22.41
N ILE A 196 -5.00 -0.08 -23.23
CA ILE A 196 -3.85 0.79 -22.99
C ILE A 196 -3.48 1.50 -24.29
N ASP A 197 -2.96 2.72 -24.18
CA ASP A 197 -2.29 3.37 -25.28
C ASP A 197 -0.86 2.87 -25.34
N GLU A 198 -0.59 2.03 -26.34
CA GLU A 198 0.71 1.37 -26.49
C GLU A 198 1.84 2.39 -26.64
N HIS A 199 1.60 3.57 -27.23
CA HIS A 199 2.62 4.59 -27.40
C HIS A 199 3.13 5.14 -26.07
N ASN A 200 2.31 5.10 -25.02
CA ASN A 200 2.67 5.56 -23.67
C ASN A 200 3.29 4.47 -22.82
N VAL A 201 3.28 3.21 -23.29
CA VAL A 201 3.89 2.11 -22.56
C VAL A 201 5.40 2.24 -22.59
N THR A 202 6.00 2.43 -21.42
CA THR A 202 7.45 2.47 -21.22
C THR A 202 7.87 1.43 -20.20
N VAL A 203 9.02 0.81 -20.44
CA VAL A 203 9.62 -0.16 -19.53
C VAL A 203 11.10 0.22 -19.38
N SER A 204 11.48 0.63 -18.19
CA SER A 204 12.83 1.01 -17.84
C SER A 204 13.40 0.02 -16.83
N LYS A 205 14.61 -0.47 -17.08
CA LYS A 205 15.34 -1.35 -16.17
C LYS A 205 16.71 -0.75 -15.92
N ASN A 206 17.07 -0.61 -14.66
CA ASN A 206 18.43 -0.25 -14.25
C ASN A 206 18.89 -1.21 -13.16
N GLU A 207 20.15 -1.07 -12.73
CA GLU A 207 20.75 -1.86 -11.65
C GLU A 207 20.10 -1.49 -10.30
N GLY A 208 18.86 -1.90 -10.07
CA GLY A 208 18.16 -1.66 -8.81
C GLY A 208 16.69 -1.31 -8.94
N SER A 209 16.14 -1.13 -10.14
CA SER A 209 14.71 -0.89 -10.30
C SER A 209 14.15 -1.36 -11.65
N ILE A 210 12.89 -1.74 -11.61
CA ILE A 210 12.03 -1.94 -12.78
C ILE A 210 10.92 -0.91 -12.69
N GLU A 211 10.79 -0.10 -13.72
CA GLU A 211 9.71 0.86 -13.86
C GLU A 211 8.89 0.51 -15.11
N ILE A 212 7.56 0.44 -14.95
CA ILE A 212 6.59 0.22 -16.02
C ILE A 212 5.57 1.35 -15.95
N ARG A 213 5.41 2.11 -17.03
CA ARG A 213 4.33 3.08 -17.21
C ARG A 213 3.39 2.59 -18.30
N LEU A 214 2.09 2.74 -18.09
CA LEU A 214 1.02 2.26 -18.98
C LEU A 214 0.14 3.40 -19.54
N SER A 215 0.31 4.62 -19.01
CA SER A 215 -0.46 5.83 -19.35
C SER A 215 0.36 7.10 -19.12
#